data_AF-A0A163ACR4-F1
#
_entry.id   AF-A0A163ACR4-F1
#
_cell.length_a   1.000
_cell.length_b   1.000
_cell.length_c   1.000
_cell.angle_alpha   90.00
_cell.angle_beta   90.00
_cell.angle_gamma   90.00
#
_symmetry.space_group_name_H-M   'P 1'
#
loop_
_entity.id
_entity.type
_entity.pdbx_description
1 polymer ?
#
loop_
_entity_poly.entity_id
_entity_poly.type
_entity_poly.pdbx_seq_one_letter_code
_entity_poly.pdbx_strand_id
1 'polypeptide(L)'
;MKTVTSESSNRPLVRVLCLPDVDSAIGGVKQLYRHVEHLLALGWDAAVLTEAEGFRPSWFASSAMTLSLQRSHELGELEQQRSILLLPETYLRVDLSAVRGLNLSSLARVVFNQNAYYSYGDFGPDTSQALQCFYDDPAVLQVLSISEDTHTFMARNLGLLDERLSRIINSIETIFSSEQPKSNRMHWMPRKNPQHVQAVIQGMQRAGLQNSMGWTGEPLQQLSHAQVAERLNGARLFLAFGHPEGFGLPIAEAMAAGCWVVGYSGGGGRELLRFGAAEEVPFGDWPGFVAAIQRSLDNFARAPRETALRLQRQALAVRALYSAEQERASIAAAWERIAERFQHWLASHPSQL
;
A
#
# COMPACT_ATOMS: atom_id res chain seq x y z
N MET A 1 20.84 40.14 -20.21
CA MET A 1 21.04 39.82 -18.78
C MET A 1 20.18 38.60 -18.47
N LYS A 2 20.83 37.45 -18.24
CA LYS A 2 20.31 36.13 -17.87
C LYS A 2 19.10 35.58 -18.66
N THR A 3 19.43 34.97 -19.79
CA THR A 3 18.75 33.78 -20.31
C THR A 3 18.68 32.72 -19.21
N VAL A 4 17.47 32.42 -18.75
CA VAL A 4 17.19 31.18 -17.99
C VAL A 4 17.07 30.09 -19.04
N THR A 5 18.18 29.43 -19.31
CA THR A 5 18.19 28.12 -19.97
C THR A 5 17.39 27.18 -19.08
N SER A 6 16.27 26.67 -19.59
CA SER A 6 15.59 25.52 -19.00
C SER A 6 16.52 24.33 -19.12
N GLU A 7 17.26 24.02 -18.05
CA GLU A 7 17.83 22.69 -17.88
C GLU A 7 16.66 21.71 -17.76
N SER A 8 16.21 21.17 -18.89
CA SER A 8 15.52 19.88 -18.89
C SER A 8 16.56 18.85 -18.45
N SER A 9 16.73 18.75 -17.13
CA SER A 9 17.48 17.66 -16.49
C SER A 9 17.07 16.36 -17.16
N ASN A 10 18.05 15.66 -17.75
CA ASN A 10 17.91 14.38 -18.44
C ASN A 10 17.57 13.29 -17.41
N ARG A 11 16.38 13.35 -16.83
CA ARG A 11 15.90 12.38 -15.84
C ARG A 11 15.73 11.02 -16.50
N PRO A 12 16.07 9.92 -15.81
CA PRO A 12 15.81 8.59 -16.37
C PRO A 12 14.31 8.34 -16.50
N LEU A 13 13.98 7.54 -17.50
CA LEU A 13 12.66 6.95 -17.68
C LEU A 13 12.37 6.00 -16.50
N VAL A 14 11.15 6.02 -15.99
CA VAL A 14 10.70 5.07 -14.97
C VAL A 14 9.77 4.06 -15.62
N ARG A 15 10.10 2.78 -15.52
CA ARG A 15 9.27 1.71 -16.06
C ARG A 15 8.88 0.77 -14.93
N VAL A 16 7.58 0.65 -14.67
CA VAL A 16 7.04 -0.14 -13.55
C VAL A 16 6.64 -1.51 -14.05
N LEU A 17 7.29 -2.56 -13.55
CA LEU A 17 7.03 -3.92 -14.01
C LEU A 17 5.77 -4.48 -13.33
N CYS A 18 4.71 -4.70 -14.11
CA CYS A 18 3.44 -5.24 -13.62
C CYS A 18 2.90 -6.33 -14.54
N LEU A 19 3.64 -7.44 -14.61
CA LEU A 19 3.28 -8.62 -15.41
C LEU A 19 2.91 -9.82 -14.50
N PRO A 20 2.07 -10.77 -14.97
CA PRO A 20 1.24 -10.65 -16.17
C PRO A 20 0.16 -9.58 -16.02
N ASP A 21 -0.60 -9.31 -17.07
CA ASP A 21 -1.74 -8.39 -16.99
C ASP A 21 -2.82 -8.96 -16.04
N VAL A 22 -3.17 -8.20 -15.00
CA VAL A 22 -4.13 -8.64 -13.98
C VAL A 22 -5.37 -7.76 -13.97
N ASP A 23 -6.49 -8.31 -14.44
CA ASP A 23 -7.81 -7.68 -14.33
C ASP A 23 -8.61 -8.20 -13.13
N SER A 24 -8.02 -8.06 -11.93
CA SER A 24 -8.69 -8.41 -10.68
C SER A 24 -8.34 -7.42 -9.57
N ALA A 25 -9.23 -7.29 -8.58
CA ALA A 25 -9.14 -6.31 -7.49
C ALA A 25 -7.97 -6.58 -6.52
N ILE A 26 -6.75 -6.25 -6.96
CA ILE A 26 -5.51 -6.35 -6.20
C ILE A 26 -5.04 -4.94 -5.84
N GLY A 27 -5.10 -4.58 -4.56
CA GLY A 27 -4.68 -3.27 -4.07
C GLY A 27 -3.25 -2.89 -4.49
N GLY A 28 -2.34 -3.87 -4.50
CA GLY A 28 -0.96 -3.64 -4.92
C GLY A 28 -0.82 -3.14 -6.35
N VAL A 29 -1.62 -3.66 -7.29
CA VAL A 29 -1.65 -3.22 -8.68
C VAL A 29 -2.15 -1.78 -8.77
N LYS A 30 -3.23 -1.44 -8.06
CA LYS A 30 -3.74 -0.06 -8.02
C LYS A 30 -2.70 0.93 -7.54
N GLN A 31 -1.93 0.60 -6.49
CA GLN A 31 -0.88 1.50 -5.99
C GLN A 31 0.28 1.67 -6.97
N LEU A 32 0.64 0.65 -7.78
CA LEU A 32 1.63 0.82 -8.85
C LEU A 32 1.17 1.88 -9.88
N TYR A 33 -0.10 1.82 -10.28
CA TYR A 33 -0.68 2.79 -11.21
C TYR A 33 -0.77 4.19 -10.59
N ARG A 34 -1.20 4.31 -9.32
CA ARG A 34 -1.18 5.60 -8.59
C ARG A 34 0.21 6.19 -8.48
N HIS A 35 1.22 5.36 -8.24
CA HIS A 35 2.61 5.80 -8.18
C HIS A 35 3.08 6.38 -9.51
N VAL A 36 2.73 5.75 -10.64
CA VAL A 36 3.00 6.30 -11.98
C VAL A 36 2.27 7.61 -12.22
N GLU A 37 1.01 7.74 -11.81
CA GLU A 37 0.27 9.01 -11.93
C GLU A 37 0.94 10.16 -11.18
N HIS A 38 1.44 9.91 -9.96
CA HIS A 38 2.17 10.91 -9.19
C HIS A 38 3.51 11.26 -9.83
N LEU A 39 4.25 10.28 -10.36
CA LEU A 39 5.48 10.51 -11.10
C LEU A 39 5.24 11.40 -12.34
N LEU A 40 4.23 11.07 -13.15
CA LEU A 40 3.83 11.89 -14.29
C LEU A 40 3.47 13.32 -13.87
N ALA A 41 2.71 13.48 -12.79
CA ALA A 41 2.34 14.78 -12.25
C ALA A 41 3.54 15.57 -11.68
N LEU A 42 4.64 14.90 -11.35
CA LEU A 42 5.92 15.48 -10.94
C LEU A 42 6.88 15.72 -12.12
N GLY A 43 6.42 15.49 -13.36
CA GLY A 43 7.20 15.70 -14.58
C GLY A 43 8.21 14.60 -14.88
N TRP A 44 8.07 13.41 -14.30
CA TRP A 44 8.82 12.23 -14.70
C TRP A 44 8.19 11.55 -15.90
N ASP A 45 9.00 10.99 -16.79
CA ASP A 45 8.53 10.04 -17.79
C ASP A 45 8.38 8.68 -17.12
N ALA A 46 7.14 8.28 -16.84
CA ALA A 46 6.83 7.05 -16.13
C ALA A 46 5.71 6.27 -16.80
N ALA A 47 5.87 4.95 -16.94
CA ALA A 47 4.84 4.07 -17.49
C ALA A 47 4.80 2.72 -16.76
N VAL A 48 3.60 2.15 -16.65
CA VAL A 48 3.43 0.75 -16.26
C VAL A 48 3.66 -0.12 -17.48
N LEU A 49 4.55 -1.11 -17.34
CA LEU A 49 4.81 -2.12 -18.35
C LEU A 49 3.75 -3.22 -18.26
N THR A 50 3.08 -3.47 -19.38
CA THR A 50 2.01 -4.48 -19.53
C THR A 50 2.41 -5.59 -20.51
N GLU A 51 1.68 -6.71 -20.52
CA GLU A 51 1.86 -7.75 -21.53
C GLU A 51 1.19 -7.33 -22.84
N ALA A 52 -0.10 -7.00 -22.78
CA ALA A 52 -0.86 -6.53 -23.92
C ALA A 52 -0.72 -5.01 -24.08
N GLU A 53 -0.58 -4.58 -25.33
CA GLU A 53 -0.56 -3.16 -25.69
C GLU A 53 -1.87 -2.49 -25.26
N GLY A 54 -1.78 -1.40 -24.51
CA GLY A 54 -2.95 -0.64 -24.06
C GLY A 54 -3.77 -1.30 -22.94
N PHE A 55 -3.30 -2.39 -22.32
CA PHE A 55 -3.99 -3.00 -21.18
C PHE A 55 -4.20 -1.99 -20.04
N ARG A 56 -5.41 -2.04 -19.46
CA ARG A 56 -5.81 -1.27 -18.27
C ARG A 56 -6.75 -2.12 -17.42
N PRO A 57 -6.53 -2.22 -16.09
CA PRO A 57 -7.47 -2.90 -15.21
C PRO A 57 -8.84 -2.22 -15.24
N SER A 58 -9.92 -3.00 -15.29
CA SER A 58 -11.29 -2.52 -15.44
C SER A 58 -11.93 -2.04 -14.13
N TRP A 59 -11.36 -2.44 -12.98
CA TRP A 59 -11.97 -2.28 -11.66
C TRP A 59 -11.61 -0.97 -10.94
N PHE A 60 -10.72 -0.14 -11.51
CA PHE A 60 -10.44 1.22 -11.03
C PHE A 60 -10.07 2.16 -12.18
N ALA A 61 -10.38 3.44 -12.03
CA ALA A 61 -9.98 4.46 -13.00
C ALA A 61 -8.52 4.86 -12.79
N SER A 62 -7.75 4.91 -13.87
CA SER A 62 -6.36 5.37 -13.85
C SER A 62 -5.98 6.16 -15.09
N SER A 63 -5.26 7.26 -14.87
CA SER A 63 -4.61 8.08 -15.89
C SER A 63 -3.14 7.72 -16.09
N ALA A 64 -2.63 6.67 -15.45
CA ALA A 64 -1.27 6.21 -15.63
C ALA A 64 -1.00 5.90 -17.11
N MET A 65 0.20 6.23 -17.57
CA MET A 65 0.67 5.77 -18.87
C MET A 65 0.93 4.26 -18.80
N THR A 66 0.51 3.54 -19.84
CA THR A 66 0.77 2.11 -20.00
C THR A 66 1.48 1.88 -21.33
N LEU A 67 2.40 0.93 -21.37
CA LEU A 67 3.15 0.56 -22.56
C LEU A 67 3.45 -0.94 -22.49
N SER A 68 3.31 -1.69 -23.58
CA SER A 68 3.71 -3.09 -23.50
C SER A 68 5.23 -3.21 -23.30
N LEU A 69 5.64 -4.26 -22.60
CA LEU A 69 7.07 -4.55 -22.39
C LEU A 69 7.83 -4.61 -23.73
N GLN A 70 7.24 -5.28 -24.73
CA GLN A 70 7.84 -5.42 -26.05
C GLN A 70 7.99 -4.07 -26.75
N ARG A 71 6.97 -3.21 -26.69
CA ARG A 71 7.02 -1.89 -27.31
C ARG A 71 8.05 -0.99 -26.64
N SER A 72 8.17 -1.03 -25.32
CA SER A 72 9.19 -0.28 -24.58
C SER A 72 10.61 -0.71 -24.98
N HIS A 73 10.82 -2.01 -25.21
CA HIS A 73 12.09 -2.53 -25.74
C HIS A 73 12.39 -2.02 -27.17
N GLU A 74 11.42 -2.10 -28.08
CA GLU A 74 11.57 -1.61 -29.47
C GLU A 74 11.91 -0.11 -29.56
N LEU A 75 11.45 0.68 -28.58
CA LEU A 75 11.73 2.11 -28.48
C LEU A 75 13.12 2.41 -27.86
N GLY A 76 13.87 1.39 -27.44
CA GLY A 76 15.17 1.54 -26.78
C GLY A 76 15.05 2.23 -25.42
N GLU A 77 13.93 2.05 -24.71
CA GLU A 77 13.71 2.63 -23.38
C GLU A 77 14.31 1.77 -22.27
N LEU A 78 14.41 0.46 -22.50
CA LEU A 78 14.91 -0.53 -21.55
C LEU A 78 16.44 -0.67 -21.63
N GLU A 79 17.13 0.46 -21.61
CA GLU A 79 18.59 0.55 -21.64
C GLU A 79 19.13 1.09 -20.32
N GLN A 80 20.27 0.55 -19.88
CA GLN A 80 20.94 0.88 -18.63
C GLN A 80 21.13 2.40 -18.40
N GLN A 81 21.47 3.13 -19.47
CA GLN A 81 21.75 4.58 -19.39
C GLN A 81 20.48 5.44 -19.39
N ARG A 82 19.30 4.85 -19.63
CA ARG A 82 18.07 5.59 -19.92
C ARG A 82 16.96 5.35 -18.91
N SER A 83 16.87 4.16 -18.30
CA SER A 83 15.74 3.82 -17.44
C SER A 83 16.09 3.19 -16.10
N ILE A 84 15.14 3.35 -15.18
CA ILE A 84 15.08 2.67 -13.88
C ILE A 84 13.83 1.79 -13.90
N LEU A 85 14.02 0.53 -13.51
CA LEU A 85 12.96 -0.45 -13.36
C LEU A 85 12.40 -0.40 -11.93
N LEU A 86 11.11 -0.05 -11.77
CA LEU A 86 10.41 -0.17 -10.50
C LEU A 86 9.77 -1.55 -10.40
N LEU A 87 10.12 -2.29 -9.35
CA LEU A 87 9.71 -3.67 -9.12
C LEU A 87 8.83 -3.78 -7.87
N PRO A 88 7.64 -4.38 -7.92
CA PRO A 88 6.94 -4.76 -6.70
C PRO A 88 7.67 -5.92 -5.99
N GLU A 89 7.42 -6.11 -4.69
CA GLU A 89 8.09 -7.15 -3.89
C GLU A 89 7.91 -8.58 -4.39
N THR A 90 6.91 -8.83 -5.24
CA THR A 90 6.69 -10.14 -5.87
C THR A 90 7.76 -10.50 -6.90
N TYR A 91 8.63 -9.55 -7.29
CA TYR A 91 9.70 -9.75 -8.27
C TYR A 91 11.07 -10.03 -7.65
N LEU A 92 11.19 -10.05 -6.32
CA LEU A 92 12.49 -10.24 -5.63
C LEU A 92 13.18 -11.57 -5.97
N ARG A 93 12.42 -12.56 -6.44
CA ARG A 93 12.93 -13.89 -6.83
C ARG A 93 12.81 -14.19 -8.32
N VAL A 94 12.38 -13.21 -9.11
CA VAL A 94 12.25 -13.37 -10.56
C VAL A 94 13.62 -13.19 -11.20
N ASP A 95 14.00 -14.12 -12.09
CA ASP A 95 15.18 -13.97 -12.92
C ASP A 95 14.95 -12.87 -13.95
N LEU A 96 15.57 -11.71 -13.72
CA LEU A 96 15.44 -10.55 -14.58
C LEU A 96 16.17 -10.71 -15.92
N SER A 97 17.02 -11.74 -16.09
CA SER A 97 17.74 -11.97 -17.35
C SER A 97 16.88 -12.56 -18.48
N ALA A 98 15.68 -13.03 -18.17
CA ALA A 98 14.81 -13.73 -19.12
C ALA A 98 13.31 -13.35 -19.00
N VAL A 99 12.98 -12.15 -18.54
CA VAL A 99 11.59 -11.69 -18.40
C VAL A 99 10.95 -11.59 -19.77
N ARG A 100 10.08 -12.55 -20.11
CA ARG A 100 9.41 -12.66 -21.41
C ARG A 100 10.40 -12.62 -22.60
N GLY A 101 11.56 -13.24 -22.42
CA GLY A 101 12.61 -13.31 -23.45
C GLY A 101 13.49 -12.07 -23.56
N LEU A 102 13.33 -11.10 -22.66
CA LEU A 102 14.17 -9.91 -22.56
C LEU A 102 15.06 -9.96 -21.33
N ASN A 103 16.29 -9.45 -21.48
CA ASN A 103 17.22 -9.30 -20.38
C ASN A 103 17.09 -7.90 -19.78
N LEU A 104 16.56 -7.83 -18.56
CA LEU A 104 16.38 -6.61 -17.77
C LEU A 104 17.35 -6.54 -16.58
N SER A 105 18.28 -7.50 -16.42
CA SER A 105 19.14 -7.58 -15.24
C SER A 105 20.21 -6.48 -15.18
N SER A 106 20.52 -5.85 -16.33
CA SER A 106 21.44 -4.73 -16.42
C SER A 106 20.84 -3.40 -15.97
N LEU A 107 19.51 -3.32 -15.76
CA LEU A 107 18.85 -2.08 -15.38
C LEU A 107 19.03 -1.76 -13.90
N ALA A 108 19.15 -0.48 -13.60
CA ALA A 108 18.96 0.02 -12.24
C ALA A 108 17.53 -0.27 -11.78
N ARG A 109 17.38 -0.57 -10.50
CA ARG A 109 16.16 -1.08 -9.90
C ARG A 109 15.78 -0.27 -8.68
N VAL A 110 14.49 -0.07 -8.50
CA VAL A 110 13.88 0.39 -7.26
C VAL A 110 12.84 -0.65 -6.87
N VAL A 111 12.81 -1.05 -5.60
CA VAL A 111 11.78 -1.97 -5.11
C VAL A 111 10.66 -1.16 -4.49
N PHE A 112 9.42 -1.31 -4.95
CA PHE A 112 8.25 -0.81 -4.26
C PHE A 112 7.64 -1.91 -3.39
N ASN A 113 8.07 -1.98 -2.13
CA ASN A 113 7.64 -3.01 -1.21
C ASN A 113 6.37 -2.60 -0.46
N GLN A 114 5.25 -3.17 -0.88
CA GLN A 114 3.92 -2.88 -0.35
C GLN A 114 3.52 -3.79 0.79
N ASN A 115 4.22 -4.91 1.01
CA ASN A 115 4.00 -5.78 2.14
C ASN A 115 5.27 -6.56 2.49
N ALA A 116 5.99 -6.06 3.51
CA ALA A 116 7.27 -6.61 3.94
C ALA A 116 7.21 -8.10 4.25
N TYR A 117 6.09 -8.56 4.79
CA TYR A 117 5.85 -9.94 5.19
C TYR A 117 5.85 -10.92 4.00
N TYR A 118 5.68 -10.44 2.76
CA TYR A 118 5.78 -11.26 1.55
C TYR A 118 7.18 -11.33 0.96
N SER A 119 8.14 -10.57 1.49
CA SER A 119 9.50 -10.50 0.93
C SER A 119 10.22 -11.84 0.93
N TYR A 120 9.95 -12.72 1.90
CA TYR A 120 10.52 -14.06 1.95
C TYR A 120 9.90 -15.04 0.94
N GLY A 121 8.70 -14.74 0.43
CA GLY A 121 7.93 -15.66 -0.41
C GLY A 121 7.82 -17.05 0.24
N ASP A 122 8.05 -18.08 -0.57
CA ASP A 122 8.16 -19.46 -0.07
C ASP A 122 9.53 -19.68 0.58
N PHE A 123 9.53 -20.16 1.83
CA PHE A 123 10.74 -20.49 2.56
C PHE A 123 11.43 -21.73 1.97
N GLY A 124 12.70 -21.56 1.60
CA GLY A 124 13.62 -22.59 1.19
C GLY A 124 14.99 -22.41 1.84
N PRO A 125 15.91 -23.37 1.68
CA PRO A 125 17.24 -23.33 2.29
C PRO A 125 18.08 -22.11 1.88
N ASP A 126 17.82 -21.56 0.69
CA ASP A 126 18.55 -20.46 0.06
C ASP A 126 17.84 -19.11 0.18
N THR A 127 16.62 -19.04 0.73
CA THR A 127 15.81 -17.79 0.76
C THR A 127 16.58 -16.62 1.35
N SER A 128 17.28 -16.81 2.47
CA SER A 128 18.06 -15.73 3.10
C SER A 128 19.19 -15.24 2.21
N GLN A 129 19.91 -16.16 1.56
CA GLN A 129 21.03 -15.81 0.70
C GLN A 129 20.53 -15.11 -0.58
N ALA A 130 19.45 -15.61 -1.18
CA ALA A 130 18.85 -15.01 -2.37
C ALA A 130 18.40 -13.58 -2.12
N LEU A 131 17.74 -13.31 -0.98
CA LEU A 131 17.35 -11.96 -0.60
C LEU A 131 18.55 -11.06 -0.34
N GLN A 132 19.56 -11.55 0.37
CA GLN A 132 20.79 -10.80 0.62
C GLN A 132 21.46 -10.42 -0.71
N CYS A 133 21.65 -11.39 -1.62
CA CYS A 133 22.23 -11.14 -2.94
C CYS A 133 21.41 -10.12 -3.75
N PHE A 134 20.07 -10.21 -3.72
CA PHE A 134 19.21 -9.26 -4.42
C PHE A 134 19.36 -7.84 -3.86
N TYR A 135 19.28 -7.67 -2.54
CA TYR A 135 19.32 -6.35 -1.93
C TYR A 135 20.73 -5.76 -1.92
N ASP A 136 21.79 -6.56 -1.84
CA ASP A 136 23.19 -6.07 -1.89
C ASP A 136 23.66 -5.68 -3.28
N ASP A 137 22.90 -6.06 -4.31
CA ASP A 137 23.18 -5.68 -5.68
C ASP A 137 23.19 -4.14 -5.81
N PRO A 138 24.31 -3.53 -6.27
CA PRO A 138 24.44 -2.08 -6.37
C PRO A 138 23.47 -1.45 -7.38
N ALA A 139 22.90 -2.23 -8.29
CA ALA A 139 21.84 -1.76 -9.17
C ALA A 139 20.48 -1.66 -8.47
N VAL A 140 20.27 -2.21 -7.27
CA VAL A 140 19.10 -1.87 -6.45
C VAL A 140 19.37 -0.56 -5.73
N LEU A 141 18.88 0.55 -6.28
CA LEU A 141 19.19 1.88 -5.80
C LEU A 141 18.48 2.22 -4.48
N GLN A 142 17.21 1.85 -4.36
CA GLN A 142 16.35 2.23 -3.25
C GLN A 142 15.22 1.21 -3.06
N VAL A 143 14.79 1.04 -1.82
CA VAL A 143 13.57 0.30 -1.45
C VAL A 143 12.55 1.28 -0.89
N LEU A 144 11.38 1.31 -1.50
CA LEU A 144 10.22 2.11 -1.09
C LEU A 144 9.36 1.27 -0.14
N SER A 145 9.25 1.69 1.11
CA SER A 145 8.36 1.08 2.13
C SER A 145 7.06 1.88 2.23
N ILE A 146 5.94 1.24 2.60
CA ILE A 146 4.63 1.92 2.68
C ILE A 146 4.13 2.26 4.09
N SER A 147 4.89 1.90 5.13
CA SER A 147 4.53 2.13 6.52
C SER A 147 5.76 2.13 7.42
N GLU A 148 5.60 2.62 8.65
CA GLU A 148 6.63 2.53 9.69
C GLU A 148 7.04 1.07 9.97
N ASP A 149 6.06 0.17 9.94
CA ASP A 149 6.24 -1.27 10.15
C ASP A 149 7.05 -1.90 9.01
N THR A 150 6.71 -1.60 7.76
CA THR A 150 7.45 -2.09 6.59
C THR A 150 8.88 -1.53 6.60
N HIS A 151 9.06 -0.24 6.91
CA HIS A 151 10.39 0.36 7.01
C HIS A 151 11.24 -0.33 8.08
N THR A 152 10.68 -0.50 9.29
CA THR A 152 11.34 -1.17 10.41
C THR A 152 11.68 -2.62 10.08
N PHE A 153 10.77 -3.33 9.41
CA PHE A 153 11.01 -4.70 8.97
C PHE A 153 12.18 -4.76 7.99
N MET A 154 12.22 -3.90 6.97
CA MET A 154 13.35 -3.86 6.03
C MET A 154 14.68 -3.61 6.73
N ALA A 155 14.72 -2.62 7.62
CA ALA A 155 15.95 -2.26 8.32
C ALA A 155 16.41 -3.36 9.28
N ARG A 156 15.50 -3.91 10.09
CA ARG A 156 15.86 -4.84 11.17
C ARG A 156 15.92 -6.30 10.76
N ASN A 157 15.02 -6.74 9.88
CA ASN A 157 14.95 -8.15 9.46
C ASN A 157 15.81 -8.44 8.23
N LEU A 158 15.97 -7.46 7.32
CA LEU A 158 16.76 -7.61 6.10
C LEU A 158 18.07 -6.78 6.12
N GLY A 159 18.36 -6.06 7.20
CA GLY A 159 19.63 -5.35 7.37
C GLY A 159 19.84 -4.18 6.42
N LEU A 160 18.77 -3.67 5.78
CA LEU A 160 18.87 -2.54 4.87
C LEU A 160 19.21 -1.25 5.64
N LEU A 161 20.18 -0.49 5.13
CA LEU A 161 20.52 0.82 5.68
C LEU A 161 19.39 1.83 5.43
N ASP A 162 19.11 2.70 6.40
CA ASP A 162 18.05 3.71 6.30
C ASP A 162 18.18 4.60 5.06
N GLU A 163 19.40 4.93 4.64
CA GLU A 163 19.63 5.72 3.43
C GLU A 163 19.15 5.04 2.13
N ARG A 164 19.04 3.70 2.13
CA ARG A 164 18.49 2.89 1.03
C ARG A 164 16.99 2.66 1.17
N LEU A 165 16.37 3.16 2.24
CA LEU A 165 14.94 3.09 2.48
C LEU A 165 14.28 4.45 2.27
N SER A 166 13.09 4.46 1.67
CA SER A 166 12.28 5.66 1.53
C SER A 166 10.83 5.30 1.82
N ARG A 167 10.20 6.03 2.73
CA ARG A 167 8.81 5.75 3.10
C ARG A 167 7.85 6.55 2.22
N ILE A 168 6.97 5.83 1.53
CA ILE A 168 5.89 6.36 0.71
C ILE A 168 4.61 6.37 1.53
N ILE A 169 3.90 7.48 1.50
CA ILE A 169 2.59 7.64 2.13
C ILE A 169 1.55 7.18 1.11
N ASN A 170 0.79 6.13 1.41
CA ASN A 170 -0.36 5.77 0.57
C ASN A 170 -1.53 6.70 0.88
N SER A 171 -2.07 7.38 -0.13
CA SER A 171 -3.22 8.25 0.09
C SER A 171 -4.53 7.47 0.28
N ILE A 172 -5.44 8.09 1.02
CA ILE A 172 -6.81 7.61 1.20
C ILE A 172 -7.71 8.47 0.33
N GLU A 173 -8.57 7.82 -0.45
CA GLU A 173 -9.47 8.52 -1.36
C GLU A 173 -10.51 9.35 -0.62
N THR A 174 -10.85 10.51 -1.20
CA THR A 174 -11.78 11.48 -0.60
C THR A 174 -13.22 10.97 -0.50
N ILE A 175 -13.54 9.86 -1.17
CA ILE A 175 -14.84 9.19 -1.05
C ILE A 175 -15.08 8.65 0.38
N PHE A 176 -14.02 8.40 1.15
CA PHE A 176 -14.12 8.05 2.57
C PHE A 176 -14.17 9.32 3.41
N SER A 177 -15.32 9.57 4.04
CA SER A 177 -15.60 10.80 4.78
C SER A 177 -16.47 10.54 6.01
N SER A 178 -16.19 11.29 7.07
CA SER A 178 -16.95 11.26 8.33
C SER A 178 -18.10 12.27 8.40
N GLU A 179 -18.41 12.93 7.29
CA GLU A 179 -19.43 13.99 7.22
C GLU A 179 -20.87 13.46 7.18
N GLN A 180 -21.05 12.18 6.80
CA GLN A 180 -22.38 11.59 6.70
C GLN A 180 -22.94 11.20 8.08
N PRO A 181 -24.28 11.26 8.26
CA PRO A 181 -24.92 10.73 9.46
C PRO A 181 -24.63 9.24 9.65
N LYS A 182 -24.25 8.86 10.87
CA LYS A 182 -23.83 7.49 11.20
C LYS A 182 -24.90 6.71 11.94
N SER A 183 -25.12 5.48 11.49
CA SER A 183 -26.02 4.49 12.10
C SER A 183 -25.25 3.45 12.92
N ASN A 184 -25.94 2.70 13.79
CA ASN A 184 -25.37 1.61 14.58
C ASN A 184 -25.05 0.38 13.71
N ARG A 185 -24.14 0.55 12.75
CA ARG A 185 -23.69 -0.50 11.84
C ARG A 185 -22.25 -0.83 12.09
N MET A 186 -21.94 -2.12 11.98
CA MET A 186 -20.59 -2.64 12.00
C MET A 186 -20.28 -3.43 10.73
N HIS A 187 -19.06 -3.29 10.24
CA HIS A 187 -18.61 -3.93 9.00
C HIS A 187 -17.26 -4.61 9.17
N TRP A 188 -16.98 -5.60 8.33
CA TRP A 188 -15.69 -6.27 8.24
C TRP A 188 -15.44 -6.77 6.83
N MET A 189 -14.18 -7.00 6.46
CA MET A 189 -13.83 -7.63 5.18
C MET A 189 -13.52 -9.12 5.42
N PRO A 190 -14.26 -10.07 4.83
CA PRO A 190 -14.16 -11.49 5.21
C PRO A 190 -13.00 -12.25 4.53
N ARG A 191 -12.26 -11.61 3.62
CA ARG A 191 -11.27 -12.28 2.75
C ARG A 191 -10.06 -12.85 3.51
N LYS A 192 -9.49 -12.09 4.45
CA LYS A 192 -8.33 -12.52 5.24
C LYS A 192 -8.79 -13.16 6.55
N ASN A 193 -8.09 -14.22 6.97
CA ASN A 193 -8.35 -14.94 8.21
C ASN A 193 -9.84 -15.34 8.42
N PRO A 194 -10.48 -16.02 7.43
CA PRO A 194 -11.92 -16.30 7.49
C PRO A 194 -12.34 -17.14 8.72
N GLN A 195 -11.45 -18.01 9.21
CA GLN A 195 -11.68 -18.78 10.45
C GLN A 195 -11.78 -17.87 11.68
N HIS A 196 -10.97 -16.82 11.76
CA HIS A 196 -11.01 -15.84 12.85
C HIS A 196 -12.30 -15.03 12.78
N VAL A 197 -12.70 -14.61 11.57
CA VAL A 197 -13.99 -13.95 11.34
C VAL A 197 -15.12 -14.82 11.88
N GLN A 198 -15.17 -16.09 11.48
CA GLN A 198 -16.21 -17.02 11.92
C GLN A 198 -16.24 -17.16 13.45
N ALA A 199 -15.09 -17.40 14.09
CA ALA A 199 -15.01 -17.58 15.53
C ALA A 199 -15.46 -16.34 16.32
N VAL A 200 -15.00 -15.15 15.93
CA VAL A 200 -15.38 -13.90 16.59
C VAL A 200 -16.85 -13.59 16.39
N ILE A 201 -17.39 -13.72 15.17
CA ILE A 201 -18.80 -13.46 14.89
C ILE A 201 -19.71 -14.43 15.68
N GLN A 202 -19.36 -15.72 15.77
CA GLN A 202 -20.09 -16.68 16.62
C GLN A 202 -19.99 -16.34 18.11
N GLY A 203 -18.81 -15.91 18.58
CA GLY A 203 -18.62 -15.42 19.94
C GLY A 203 -19.49 -14.21 20.26
N MET A 204 -19.56 -13.24 19.34
CA MET A 204 -20.46 -12.07 19.46
C MET A 204 -21.93 -12.47 19.53
N GLN A 205 -22.35 -13.43 18.71
CA GLN A 205 -23.73 -13.97 18.74
C GLN A 205 -24.04 -14.62 20.07
N ARG A 206 -23.13 -15.48 20.56
CA ARG A 206 -23.28 -16.17 21.84
C ARG A 206 -23.32 -15.20 23.03
N ALA A 207 -22.56 -14.11 22.97
CA ALA A 207 -22.54 -13.05 23.95
C ALA A 207 -23.71 -12.04 23.81
N GLY A 208 -24.56 -12.17 22.77
CA GLY A 208 -25.71 -11.30 22.56
C GLY A 208 -25.37 -9.89 22.04
N LEU A 209 -24.17 -9.68 21.48
CA LEU A 209 -23.69 -8.35 21.08
C LEU A 209 -24.41 -7.80 19.86
N GLN A 210 -24.79 -8.67 18.92
CA GLN A 210 -25.37 -8.28 17.63
C GLN A 210 -26.76 -7.64 17.75
N ASN A 211 -27.49 -7.88 18.83
CA ASN A 211 -28.82 -7.30 19.07
C ASN A 211 -28.81 -6.26 20.19
N SER A 212 -27.65 -5.98 20.79
CA SER A 212 -27.55 -4.91 21.78
C SER A 212 -27.86 -3.59 21.09
N MET A 213 -28.76 -2.77 21.65
CA MET A 213 -28.93 -1.36 21.27
C MET A 213 -29.22 -1.07 19.78
N GLY A 214 -29.81 -2.03 19.05
CA GLY A 214 -30.16 -1.87 17.63
C GLY A 214 -28.96 -1.86 16.68
N TRP A 215 -27.85 -2.49 17.05
CA TRP A 215 -26.72 -2.67 16.14
C TRP A 215 -27.00 -3.70 15.06
N THR A 216 -26.41 -3.53 13.87
CA THR A 216 -26.42 -4.54 12.82
C THR A 216 -25.01 -4.74 12.25
N GLY A 217 -24.67 -5.99 11.91
CA GLY A 217 -23.36 -6.35 11.40
C GLY A 217 -23.45 -7.08 10.06
N GLU A 218 -22.67 -6.66 9.07
CA GLU A 218 -22.60 -7.32 7.77
C GLU A 218 -21.19 -7.27 7.16
N PRO A 219 -20.77 -8.31 6.41
CA PRO A 219 -19.50 -8.31 5.70
C PRO A 219 -19.54 -7.36 4.49
N LEU A 220 -18.40 -6.73 4.20
CA LEU A 220 -18.12 -6.01 2.97
C LEU A 220 -17.51 -7.01 1.97
N GLN A 221 -18.36 -7.60 1.14
CA GLN A 221 -17.97 -8.63 0.18
C GLN A 221 -18.67 -8.38 -1.16
N GLN A 222 -17.93 -8.59 -2.26
CA GLN A 222 -18.44 -8.38 -3.64
C GLN A 222 -19.02 -6.97 -3.85
N LEU A 223 -18.46 -5.97 -3.17
CA LEU A 223 -18.80 -4.57 -3.32
C LEU A 223 -17.75 -3.86 -4.16
N SER A 224 -18.19 -2.93 -5.00
CA SER A 224 -17.29 -1.95 -5.62
C SER A 224 -16.68 -1.04 -4.54
N HIS A 225 -15.57 -0.37 -4.89
CA HIS A 225 -14.90 0.54 -3.96
C HIS A 225 -15.82 1.68 -3.48
N ALA A 226 -16.65 2.24 -4.36
CA ALA A 226 -17.64 3.25 -4.02
C ALA A 226 -18.72 2.74 -3.04
N GLN A 227 -19.18 1.49 -3.22
CA GLN A 227 -20.13 0.86 -2.30
C GLN A 227 -19.50 0.57 -0.95
N VAL A 228 -18.21 0.19 -0.90
CA VAL A 228 -17.46 0.05 0.35
C VAL A 228 -17.41 1.39 1.10
N ALA A 229 -17.09 2.48 0.40
CA ALA A 229 -17.07 3.82 0.97
C ALA A 229 -18.45 4.25 1.51
N GLU A 230 -19.53 4.03 0.75
CA GLU A 230 -20.91 4.31 1.19
C GLU A 230 -21.23 3.60 2.52
N ARG A 231 -20.92 2.30 2.61
CA ARG A 231 -21.18 1.49 3.82
C ARG A 231 -20.37 1.99 5.01
N LEU A 232 -19.09 2.26 4.82
CA LEU A 232 -18.21 2.74 5.90
C LEU A 232 -18.58 4.17 6.35
N ASN A 233 -18.92 5.08 5.43
CA ASN A 233 -19.32 6.45 5.75
C ASN A 233 -20.58 6.46 6.65
N GLY A 234 -21.54 5.56 6.40
CA GLY A 234 -22.76 5.40 7.20
C GLY A 234 -22.62 4.56 8.48
N ALA A 235 -21.47 3.93 8.72
CA ALA A 235 -21.24 3.01 9.84
C ALA A 235 -20.47 3.65 11.00
N ARG A 236 -20.51 2.99 12.16
CA ARG A 236 -19.81 3.45 13.38
C ARG A 236 -18.64 2.55 13.77
N LEU A 237 -18.66 1.28 13.39
CA LEU A 237 -17.67 0.30 13.83
C LEU A 237 -17.14 -0.49 12.64
N PHE A 238 -15.83 -0.72 12.61
CA PHE A 238 -15.16 -1.59 11.65
C PHE A 238 -14.34 -2.63 12.41
N LEU A 239 -14.51 -3.90 12.04
CA LEU A 239 -13.78 -5.02 12.63
C LEU A 239 -12.64 -5.43 11.70
N ALA A 240 -11.41 -5.20 12.14
CA ALA A 240 -10.20 -5.45 11.39
C ALA A 240 -9.70 -6.88 11.62
N PHE A 241 -9.84 -7.74 10.61
CA PHE A 241 -9.33 -9.12 10.61
C PHE A 241 -8.07 -9.29 9.74
N GLY A 242 -7.60 -8.23 9.10
CA GLY A 242 -6.45 -8.24 8.20
C GLY A 242 -5.15 -8.52 8.96
N HIS A 243 -4.47 -9.61 8.60
CA HIS A 243 -3.11 -9.90 9.02
C HIS A 243 -2.49 -10.96 8.08
N PRO A 244 -1.22 -10.82 7.69
CA PRO A 244 -0.41 -9.61 7.79
C PRO A 244 -0.91 -8.51 6.82
N GLU A 245 -0.61 -7.25 7.12
CA GLU A 245 -0.87 -6.07 6.29
C GLU A 245 0.35 -5.15 6.29
N GLY A 246 0.83 -4.76 5.11
CA GLY A 246 1.95 -3.84 4.97
C GLY A 246 1.63 -2.41 5.47
N PHE A 247 0.40 -1.93 5.28
CA PHE A 247 -0.06 -0.62 5.77
C PHE A 247 -1.44 -0.68 6.44
N GLY A 248 -2.35 -1.51 5.93
CA GLY A 248 -3.71 -1.61 6.46
C GLY A 248 -4.69 -0.61 5.84
N LEU A 249 -4.75 -0.55 4.50
CA LEU A 249 -5.71 0.29 3.78
C LEU A 249 -7.16 0.16 4.30
N PRO A 250 -7.71 -1.04 4.56
CA PRO A 250 -9.06 -1.16 5.13
C PRO A 250 -9.24 -0.44 6.48
N ILE A 251 -8.21 -0.45 7.33
CA ILE A 251 -8.20 0.29 8.59
C ILE A 251 -8.19 1.80 8.30
N ALA A 252 -7.29 2.24 7.41
CA ALA A 252 -7.15 3.63 7.04
C ALA A 252 -8.46 4.22 6.47
N GLU A 253 -9.08 3.49 5.53
CA GLU A 253 -10.37 3.82 4.91
C GLU A 253 -11.49 3.90 5.94
N ALA A 254 -11.60 2.92 6.85
CA ALA A 254 -12.59 2.93 7.91
C ALA A 254 -12.39 4.11 8.87
N MET A 255 -11.14 4.43 9.23
CA MET A 255 -10.84 5.55 10.11
C MET A 255 -11.12 6.90 9.44
N ALA A 256 -10.80 7.05 8.15
CA ALA A 256 -11.11 8.24 7.35
C ALA A 256 -12.63 8.44 7.18
N ALA A 257 -13.37 7.33 7.04
CA ALA A 257 -14.83 7.32 7.07
C ALA A 257 -15.40 7.63 8.47
N GLY A 258 -14.59 7.68 9.53
CA GLY A 258 -15.02 7.96 10.90
C GLY A 258 -15.60 6.74 11.64
N CYS A 259 -15.16 5.53 11.31
CA CYS A 259 -15.47 4.32 12.07
C CYS A 259 -14.49 4.15 13.24
N TRP A 260 -15.00 3.64 14.36
CA TRP A 260 -14.19 3.05 15.41
C TRP A 260 -13.62 1.74 14.88
N VAL A 261 -12.32 1.49 15.06
CA VAL A 261 -11.69 0.25 14.58
C VAL A 261 -11.41 -0.69 15.75
N VAL A 262 -11.81 -1.96 15.64
CA VAL A 262 -11.45 -3.00 16.61
C VAL A 262 -10.81 -4.15 15.87
N GLY A 263 -9.65 -4.64 16.35
CA GLY A 263 -9.06 -5.88 15.84
C GLY A 263 -7.57 -5.78 15.56
N TYR A 264 -7.12 -6.53 14.56
CA TYR A 264 -5.71 -6.68 14.24
C TYR A 264 -5.19 -5.45 13.52
N SER A 265 -4.01 -4.96 13.91
CA SER A 265 -3.26 -3.94 13.16
C SER A 265 -2.68 -4.49 11.86
N GLY A 266 -2.49 -5.81 11.77
CA GLY A 266 -1.81 -6.44 10.65
C GLY A 266 -0.29 -6.19 10.60
N GLY A 267 0.28 -5.49 11.59
CA GLY A 267 1.62 -4.89 11.51
C GLY A 267 1.51 -3.43 11.10
N GLY A 268 1.42 -3.17 9.79
CA GLY A 268 1.38 -1.83 9.21
C GLY A 268 0.30 -0.90 9.78
N GLY A 269 -0.88 -1.42 10.09
CA GLY A 269 -1.99 -0.61 10.60
C GLY A 269 -1.75 -0.03 11.99
N ARG A 270 -0.68 -0.43 12.70
CA ARG A 270 -0.39 0.07 14.05
C ARG A 270 -0.15 1.58 14.07
N GLU A 271 0.45 2.14 13.02
CA GLU A 271 0.63 3.59 12.91
C GLU A 271 -0.69 4.35 12.71
N LEU A 272 -1.75 3.66 12.29
CA LEU A 272 -3.09 4.22 12.19
C LEU A 272 -3.81 4.15 13.54
N LEU A 273 -3.78 2.99 14.22
CA LEU A 273 -4.56 2.79 15.46
C LEU A 273 -4.20 3.77 16.61
N ARG A 274 -3.05 4.46 16.52
CA ARG A 274 -2.66 5.52 17.48
C ARG A 274 -3.55 6.77 17.49
N PHE A 275 -4.44 6.96 16.51
CA PHE A 275 -5.34 8.13 16.46
C PHE A 275 -6.50 8.10 17.49
N GLY A 276 -6.60 7.03 18.29
CA GLY A 276 -7.32 7.05 19.57
C GLY A 276 -8.81 6.66 19.52
N ALA A 277 -9.42 6.48 18.35
CA ALA A 277 -10.72 5.82 18.21
C ALA A 277 -10.55 4.42 17.60
N ALA A 278 -9.72 3.64 18.26
CA ALA A 278 -9.44 2.26 17.90
C ALA A 278 -9.06 1.41 19.12
N GLU A 279 -9.14 0.10 18.95
CA GLU A 279 -8.70 -0.90 19.93
C GLU A 279 -7.94 -2.02 19.22
N GLU A 280 -6.61 -2.04 19.41
CA GLU A 280 -5.74 -3.09 18.87
C GLU A 280 -5.91 -4.38 19.67
N VAL A 281 -6.13 -5.48 18.98
CA VAL A 281 -6.23 -6.83 19.54
C VAL A 281 -5.04 -7.64 19.02
N PRO A 282 -4.34 -8.42 19.85
CA PRO A 282 -3.29 -9.33 19.39
C PRO A 282 -3.83 -10.34 18.37
N PHE A 283 -3.02 -10.67 17.35
CA PHE A 283 -3.40 -11.67 16.36
C PHE A 283 -3.67 -13.03 17.04
N GLY A 284 -4.82 -13.63 16.73
CA GLY A 284 -5.24 -14.91 17.32
C GLY A 284 -5.99 -14.81 18.66
N ASP A 285 -6.04 -13.64 19.32
CA ASP A 285 -6.78 -13.46 20.56
C ASP A 285 -8.29 -13.23 20.30
N TRP A 286 -9.01 -14.30 20.00
CA TRP A 286 -10.45 -14.23 19.71
C TRP A 286 -11.31 -13.80 20.91
N PRO A 287 -11.09 -14.31 22.15
CA PRO A 287 -11.81 -13.82 23.32
C PRO A 287 -11.55 -12.34 23.58
N GLY A 288 -10.31 -11.88 23.45
CA GLY A 288 -9.95 -10.46 23.55
C GLY A 288 -10.64 -9.61 22.47
N PHE A 289 -10.77 -10.13 21.25
CA PHE A 289 -11.51 -9.48 20.17
C PHE A 289 -12.99 -9.27 20.55
N VAL A 290 -13.68 -10.32 21.01
CA VAL A 290 -15.10 -10.20 21.42
C VAL A 290 -15.26 -9.22 22.58
N ALA A 291 -14.34 -9.24 23.55
CA ALA A 291 -14.35 -8.31 24.68
C ALA A 291 -14.10 -6.84 24.24
N ALA A 292 -13.20 -6.62 23.27
CA ALA A 292 -12.95 -5.31 22.69
C ALA A 292 -14.18 -4.77 21.96
N ILE A 293 -14.88 -5.63 21.22
CA ILE A 293 -16.15 -5.26 20.58
C ILE A 293 -17.17 -4.81 21.64
N GLN A 294 -17.39 -5.60 22.70
CA GLN A 294 -18.29 -5.19 23.79
C GLN A 294 -17.91 -3.84 24.39
N ARG A 295 -16.62 -3.60 24.67
CA ARG A 295 -16.15 -2.30 25.19
C ARG A 295 -16.44 -1.15 24.24
N SER A 296 -16.26 -1.35 22.93
CA SER A 296 -16.58 -0.33 21.93
C SER A 296 -18.08 0.00 21.92
N LEU A 297 -18.95 -1.01 21.99
CA LEU A 297 -20.41 -0.83 22.06
C LEU A 297 -20.83 -0.09 23.34
N ASP A 298 -20.22 -0.43 24.47
CA ASP A 298 -20.44 0.26 25.75
C ASP A 298 -20.05 1.74 25.67
N ASN A 299 -18.94 2.07 25.00
CA ASN A 299 -18.50 3.45 24.82
C ASN A 299 -19.50 4.27 24.00
N PHE A 300 -20.06 3.68 22.93
CA PHE A 300 -21.12 4.33 22.14
C PHE A 300 -22.38 4.59 22.98
N ALA A 301 -22.72 3.70 23.91
CA ALA A 301 -23.88 3.86 24.77
C ALA A 301 -23.66 4.87 25.91
N ARG A 302 -22.51 4.82 26.59
CA ARG A 302 -22.21 5.64 27.78
C ARG A 302 -21.77 7.06 27.44
N ALA A 303 -21.00 7.25 26.36
CA ALA A 303 -20.38 8.52 26.01
C ALA A 303 -20.55 8.86 24.51
N PRO A 304 -21.79 8.98 23.99
CA PRO A 304 -22.04 9.13 22.55
C PRO A 304 -21.41 10.40 21.95
N ARG A 305 -21.46 11.54 22.67
CA ARG A 305 -20.89 12.81 22.21
C ARG A 305 -19.37 12.77 22.16
N GLU A 306 -18.74 12.23 23.19
CA GLU A 306 -17.28 12.10 23.27
C GLU A 306 -16.77 11.13 22.20
N THR A 307 -17.44 9.98 22.05
CA THR A 307 -17.11 9.00 21.02
C THR A 307 -17.22 9.62 19.62
N ALA A 308 -18.29 10.38 19.33
CA ALA A 308 -18.43 11.08 18.06
C ALA A 308 -17.29 12.09 17.80
N LEU A 309 -16.89 12.86 18.81
CA LEU A 309 -15.76 13.80 18.70
C LEU A 309 -14.43 13.08 18.42
N ARG A 310 -14.18 11.95 19.10
CA ARG A 310 -12.98 11.13 18.85
C ARG A 310 -12.94 10.62 17.41
N LEU A 311 -14.06 10.12 16.90
CA LEU A 311 -14.17 9.65 15.52
C LEU A 311 -13.94 10.74 14.48
N GLN A 312 -14.49 11.95 14.70
CA GLN A 312 -14.27 13.10 13.82
C GLN A 312 -12.80 13.55 13.83
N ARG A 313 -12.19 13.67 15.01
CA ARG A 313 -10.77 14.04 15.14
C ARG A 313 -9.85 13.03 14.46
N GLN A 314 -10.12 11.74 14.65
CA GLN A 314 -9.41 10.66 13.98
C GLN A 314 -9.52 10.76 12.45
N ALA A 315 -10.75 10.90 11.93
CA ALA A 315 -10.98 11.00 10.49
C ALA A 315 -10.24 12.19 9.87
N LEU A 316 -10.26 13.35 10.53
CA LEU A 316 -9.51 14.54 10.09
C LEU A 316 -7.99 14.29 10.09
N ALA A 317 -7.45 13.69 11.16
CA ALA A 317 -6.02 13.40 11.26
C ALA A 317 -5.57 12.42 10.17
N VAL A 318 -6.31 11.33 9.98
CA VAL A 318 -6.03 10.31 8.96
C VAL A 318 -6.09 10.91 7.55
N ARG A 319 -7.15 11.67 7.22
CA ARG A 319 -7.29 12.32 5.91
C ARG A 319 -6.21 13.37 5.64
N ALA A 320 -5.74 14.07 6.66
CA ALA A 320 -4.66 15.05 6.51
C ALA A 320 -3.30 14.38 6.26
N LEU A 321 -2.96 13.37 7.07
CA LEU A 321 -1.66 12.68 7.02
C LEU A 321 -1.52 11.75 5.82
N TYR A 322 -2.62 11.16 5.35
CA TYR A 322 -2.66 10.24 4.21
C TYR A 322 -3.45 10.86 3.05
N SER A 323 -3.15 12.12 2.73
CA SER A 323 -3.74 12.81 1.58
C SER A 323 -2.95 12.56 0.29
N ALA A 324 -3.57 12.81 -0.86
CA ALA A 324 -2.89 12.74 -2.16
C ALA A 324 -1.70 13.72 -2.26
N GLU A 325 -1.75 14.84 -1.55
CA GLU A 325 -0.63 15.78 -1.44
C GLU A 325 0.54 15.18 -0.68
N GLN A 326 0.28 14.54 0.46
CA GLN A 326 1.33 13.86 1.26
C GLN A 326 1.93 12.67 0.52
N GLU A 327 1.11 11.88 -0.19
CA GLU A 327 1.59 10.82 -1.08
C GLU A 327 2.54 11.37 -2.13
N ARG A 328 2.11 12.40 -2.88
CA ARG A 328 2.94 13.05 -3.90
C ARG A 328 4.23 13.62 -3.35
N ALA A 329 4.18 14.29 -2.20
CA ALA A 329 5.36 14.85 -1.55
C ALA A 329 6.36 13.76 -1.13
N SER A 330 5.87 12.63 -0.59
CA SER A 330 6.72 11.49 -0.22
C SER A 330 7.36 10.83 -1.44
N ILE A 331 6.63 10.71 -2.55
CA ILE A 331 7.14 10.21 -3.84
C ILE A 331 8.20 11.18 -4.40
N ALA A 332 7.93 12.49 -4.41
CA ALA A 332 8.88 13.49 -4.89
C ALA A 332 10.23 13.38 -4.16
N ALA A 333 10.19 13.38 -2.81
CA ALA A 333 11.40 13.28 -1.99
C ALA A 333 12.15 11.95 -2.20
N ALA A 334 11.44 10.84 -2.39
CA ALA A 334 12.06 9.54 -2.67
C ALA A 334 12.75 9.53 -4.04
N TRP A 335 12.09 10.06 -5.07
CA TRP A 335 12.61 10.01 -6.44
C TRP A 335 13.71 11.02 -6.73
N GLU A 336 13.77 12.14 -6.01
CA GLU A 336 14.95 13.02 -6.02
C GLU A 336 16.21 12.26 -5.55
N ARG A 337 16.12 11.54 -4.43
CA ARG A 337 17.23 10.69 -3.94
C ARG A 337 17.59 9.57 -4.91
N ILE A 338 16.59 8.92 -5.51
CA ILE A 338 16.80 7.87 -6.52
C ILE A 338 17.52 8.45 -7.75
N ALA A 339 17.15 9.65 -8.21
CA ALA A 339 17.81 10.30 -9.34
C ALA A 339 19.30 10.49 -9.10
N GLU A 340 19.66 11.01 -7.92
CA GLU A 340 21.05 11.22 -7.52
C GLU A 340 21.80 9.89 -7.45
N ARG A 341 21.22 8.86 -6.82
CA ARG A 341 21.82 7.51 -6.75
C ARG A 341 22.02 6.90 -8.12
N PHE A 342 21.08 7.10 -9.05
CA PHE A 342 21.20 6.61 -10.41
C PHE A 342 22.39 7.22 -11.14
N GLN A 343 22.62 8.53 -11.02
CA GLN A 343 23.79 9.18 -11.63
C GLN A 343 25.12 8.62 -11.08
N HIS A 344 25.21 8.39 -9.77
CA HIS A 344 26.38 7.76 -9.15
C HIS A 344 26.57 6.31 -9.60
N TRP A 345 25.47 5.56 -9.74
CA TRP A 345 25.49 4.20 -10.24
C TRP A 345 25.98 4.14 -11.69
N LEU A 346 25.52 5.02 -12.57
CA LEU A 346 26.00 5.12 -13.95
C LEU A 346 27.50 5.44 -14.02
N ALA A 347 27.97 6.35 -13.18
CA ALA A 347 29.39 6.71 -13.13
C ALA A 347 30.30 5.56 -12.67
N SER A 348 29.78 4.65 -11.84
CA SER A 348 30.51 3.46 -11.37
C SER A 348 30.35 2.22 -12.26
N HIS A 349 29.36 2.22 -13.16
CA HIS A 349 29.04 1.12 -14.06
C HIS A 349 28.93 1.64 -15.51
N PRO A 350 30.04 2.06 -16.13
CA PRO A 350 30.03 2.53 -17.52
C PRO A 350 29.52 1.42 -18.44
N SER A 351 28.69 1.79 -19.43
CA SER A 351 28.22 0.84 -20.43
C SER A 351 29.42 0.20 -21.13
N GLN A 352 29.46 -1.12 -21.21
CA GLN A 352 30.36 -1.82 -22.12
C GLN A 352 29.89 -1.48 -23.54
N LEU A 353 30.56 -0.51 -24.17
CA LEU A 353 30.34 -0.13 -25.57
C LEU A 353 30.75 -1.26 -26.51
#